data_AF-A0A0N9HSD5-F1
#
_entry.id   AF-A0A0N9HSD5-F1
#
_cell.length_a   1.000
_cell.length_b   1.000
_cell.length_c   1.000
_cell.angle_alpha   90.00
_cell.angle_beta   90.00
_cell.angle_gamma   90.00
#
_symmetry.space_group_name_H-M   'P 1'
#
loop_
_entity.id
_entity.type
_entity.pdbx_description
1 polymer ?
#
loop_
_entity_poly.entity_id
_entity_poly.type
_entity_poly.pdbx_seq_one_letter_code
_entity_poly.pdbx_strand_id
1 'polypeptide(L)'
;MKWTKAFQHVEALATACDGARNLPLEVTGLWLHGRFLDARTDLDTVDVALTVDLPEVPWLSAPPGAAHWANATRLSRNPFTPVWRSARTPVSNHAVVRPMLVWDASDGVRADALTALREDNADSFRLDAPSPAQARERLDAELATSLAAMRSCTRAYAEQRWKPGKLEPVADQLHAVTNGYLDLLDARQASASSNQS
;
A
#
# COMPACT_ATOMS: atom_id res chain seq x y z
N MET A 1 6.57 5.57 19.03
CA MET A 1 7.83 6.17 18.50
C MET A 1 7.63 7.66 18.30
N LYS A 2 8.63 8.49 18.65
CA LYS A 2 8.57 9.95 18.43
C LYS A 2 8.47 10.30 16.95
N TRP A 3 7.68 11.33 16.61
CA TRP A 3 7.50 11.80 15.23
C TRP A 3 8.82 12.08 14.51
N THR A 4 9.79 12.72 15.17
CA THR A 4 11.11 13.00 14.57
C THR A 4 11.87 11.73 14.20
N LYS A 5 11.70 10.65 14.97
CA LYS A 5 12.29 9.35 14.66
C LYS A 5 11.56 8.67 13.50
N ALA A 6 10.24 8.76 13.47
CA ALA A 6 9.41 8.27 12.36
C ALA A 6 9.83 8.95 11.04
N PHE A 7 10.01 10.26 11.08
CA PHE A 7 10.47 11.06 9.95
C PHE A 7 11.86 10.63 9.45
N GLN A 8 12.83 10.37 10.35
CA GLN A 8 14.13 9.83 9.96
C GLN A 8 14.02 8.45 9.26
N HIS A 9 13.09 7.60 9.69
CA HIS A 9 12.84 6.33 9.02
C HIS A 9 12.28 6.55 7.61
N VAL A 10 11.37 7.51 7.43
CA VAL A 10 10.83 7.88 6.12
C VAL A 10 11.93 8.37 5.18
N GLU A 11 12.79 9.30 5.61
CA GLU A 11 13.92 9.79 4.79
C GLU A 11 14.86 8.65 4.39
N ALA A 12 15.17 7.76 5.34
CA ALA A 12 16.01 6.60 5.08
C ALA A 12 15.35 5.61 4.10
N LEU A 13 14.03 5.40 4.20
CA LEU A 13 13.29 4.53 3.28
C LEU A 13 13.23 5.13 1.87
N ALA A 14 12.93 6.41 1.73
CA ALA A 14 12.94 7.12 0.45
C ALA A 14 14.31 7.03 -0.23
N THR A 15 15.39 7.21 0.54
CA THR A 15 16.77 7.04 0.05
C THR A 15 17.06 5.58 -0.34
N ALA A 16 16.56 4.62 0.44
CA ALA A 16 16.74 3.20 0.14
C ALA A 16 15.99 2.77 -1.14
N CYS A 17 14.87 3.40 -1.47
CA CYS A 17 14.17 3.18 -2.74
C CYS A 17 15.07 3.50 -3.95
N ASP A 18 15.86 4.58 -3.89
CA ASP A 18 16.83 4.90 -4.96
C ASP A 18 17.88 3.80 -5.14
N GLY A 19 18.40 3.26 -4.03
CA GLY A 19 19.34 2.14 -4.08
C GLY A 19 18.73 0.82 -4.56
N ALA A 20 17.40 0.68 -4.49
CA ALA A 20 16.66 -0.54 -4.80
C ALA A 20 16.08 -0.57 -6.23
N ARG A 21 16.31 0.45 -7.07
CA ARG A 21 15.79 0.55 -8.44
C ARG A 21 16.15 -0.64 -9.34
N ASN A 22 17.28 -1.28 -9.09
CA ASN A 22 17.77 -2.42 -9.88
C ASN A 22 17.27 -3.79 -9.38
N LEU A 23 16.39 -3.82 -8.37
CA LEU A 23 15.82 -5.06 -7.89
C LEU A 23 14.76 -5.59 -8.88
N PRO A 24 14.53 -6.92 -8.94
CA PRO A 24 13.57 -7.49 -9.89
C PRO A 24 12.12 -7.03 -9.73
N LEU A 25 11.72 -6.65 -8.51
CA LEU A 25 10.43 -6.02 -8.28
C LEU A 25 10.57 -4.52 -8.52
N GLU A 26 9.98 -4.04 -9.61
CA GLU A 26 10.00 -2.64 -10.01
C GLU A 26 8.99 -1.83 -9.17
N VAL A 27 9.50 -1.23 -8.08
CA VAL A 27 8.76 -0.25 -7.28
C VAL A 27 8.90 1.11 -7.94
N THR A 28 7.77 1.72 -8.28
CA THR A 28 7.69 2.97 -9.01
C THR A 28 7.44 4.17 -8.11
N GLY A 29 6.92 3.97 -6.90
CA GLY A 29 6.61 5.07 -5.99
C GLY A 29 6.46 4.65 -4.54
N LEU A 30 6.77 5.59 -3.65
CA LEU A 30 6.60 5.50 -2.20
C LEU A 30 5.71 6.66 -1.73
N TRP A 31 4.60 6.29 -1.12
CA TRP A 31 3.58 7.21 -0.66
C TRP A 31 3.39 7.07 0.84
N LEU A 32 3.22 8.20 1.53
CA LEU A 32 2.80 8.25 2.91
C LEU A 32 1.28 8.42 2.97
N HIS A 33 0.64 7.86 4.00
CA HIS A 33 -0.76 8.15 4.31
C HIS A 33 -1.04 8.01 5.81
N GLY A 34 -2.28 8.30 6.19
CA GLY A 34 -2.76 8.12 7.57
C GLY A 34 -2.17 9.12 8.56
N ARG A 35 -2.13 8.70 9.84
CA ARG A 35 -1.92 9.59 10.99
C ARG A 35 -0.60 10.35 10.96
N PHE A 36 0.42 9.82 10.29
CA PHE A 36 1.71 10.47 10.17
C PHE A 36 1.66 11.79 9.38
N LEU A 37 0.72 11.92 8.44
CA LEU A 37 0.47 13.15 7.70
C LEU A 37 -0.51 14.11 8.40
N ASP A 38 -1.31 13.61 9.34
CA ASP A 38 -2.38 14.40 9.96
C ASP A 38 -1.92 15.15 11.22
N ALA A 39 -0.98 14.59 11.99
CA ALA A 39 -0.49 15.22 13.21
C ALA A 39 0.92 14.77 13.63
N ARG A 40 1.63 15.67 14.31
CA ARG A 40 2.96 15.42 14.91
C ARG A 40 2.86 14.74 16.28
N THR A 41 2.22 13.58 16.30
CA THR A 41 2.09 12.78 17.53
C THR A 41 3.04 11.58 17.52
N ASP A 42 3.22 10.96 18.68
CA ASP A 42 3.87 9.67 18.75
C ASP A 42 3.03 8.61 18.02
N LEU A 43 3.71 7.74 17.29
CA LEU A 43 3.12 6.72 16.42
C LEU A 43 3.80 5.38 16.64
N ASP A 44 3.07 4.28 16.57
CA ASP A 44 3.68 2.96 16.65
C ASP A 44 4.34 2.56 15.32
N THR A 45 3.66 2.88 14.22
CA THR A 45 4.14 2.67 12.85
C THR A 45 3.81 3.85 11.94
N VAL A 46 4.43 3.88 10.77
CA VAL A 46 4.11 4.80 9.66
C VAL A 46 3.47 4.00 8.54
N ASP A 47 2.27 4.40 8.12
CA ASP A 47 1.57 3.76 7.01
C ASP A 47 2.14 4.26 5.67
N VAL A 48 2.49 3.30 4.81
CA VAL A 48 3.07 3.59 3.50
C VAL A 48 2.41 2.77 2.42
N ALA A 49 2.20 3.36 1.25
CA ALA A 49 1.79 2.64 0.05
C ALA A 49 2.97 2.61 -0.94
N LEU A 50 3.29 1.41 -1.43
CA LEU A 50 4.31 1.17 -2.44
C LEU A 50 3.63 0.83 -3.76
N THR A 51 3.86 1.63 -4.80
CA THR A 51 3.35 1.34 -6.15
C THR A 51 4.37 0.53 -6.94
N VAL A 52 3.90 -0.45 -7.70
CA VAL A 52 4.73 -1.31 -8.56
C VAL A 52 4.20 -1.34 -9.99
N ASP A 53 5.07 -1.50 -10.99
CA ASP A 53 4.64 -1.72 -12.38
C ASP A 53 4.18 -3.16 -12.61
N LEU A 54 3.04 -3.50 -12.02
CA LEU A 54 2.31 -4.72 -12.30
C LEU A 54 0.89 -4.35 -12.74
N PRO A 55 0.24 -5.14 -13.61
CA PRO A 55 -1.12 -4.86 -14.06
C PRO A 55 -2.10 -4.74 -12.91
N GLU A 56 -1.99 -5.63 -11.92
CA GLU A 56 -2.88 -5.70 -10.77
C GLU A 56 -2.10 -6.12 -9.52
N VAL A 57 -2.45 -5.53 -8.39
CA VAL A 57 -2.00 -5.97 -7.06
C VAL A 57 -3.26 -6.01 -6.19
N PRO A 58 -3.79 -7.21 -5.88
CA PRO A 58 -4.97 -7.33 -5.03
C PRO A 58 -4.75 -6.66 -3.67
N TRP A 59 -5.79 -6.03 -3.13
CA TRP A 59 -5.70 -5.31 -1.87
C TRP A 59 -5.21 -6.21 -0.72
N LEU A 60 -4.37 -5.65 0.17
CA LEU A 60 -3.66 -6.35 1.25
C LEU A 60 -2.77 -7.54 0.86
N SER A 61 -2.60 -7.81 -0.44
CA SER A 61 -1.66 -8.81 -0.93
C SER A 61 -0.29 -8.19 -1.23
N ALA A 62 0.72 -9.04 -1.34
CA ALA A 62 2.07 -8.64 -1.73
C ALA A 62 2.44 -9.26 -3.08
N PRO A 63 3.02 -8.48 -4.01
CA PRO A 63 3.48 -9.04 -5.27
C PRO A 63 4.70 -9.96 -5.10
N PRO A 64 4.99 -10.85 -6.06
CA PRO A 64 6.22 -11.62 -6.06
C PRO A 64 7.46 -10.71 -5.92
N GLY A 65 8.39 -11.10 -5.04
CA GLY A 65 9.59 -10.30 -4.76
C GLY A 65 9.42 -9.23 -3.68
N ALA A 66 8.20 -8.94 -3.21
CA ALA A 66 7.95 -7.93 -2.17
C ALA A 66 8.75 -8.17 -0.89
N ALA A 67 8.85 -9.41 -0.43
CA ALA A 67 9.64 -9.76 0.75
C ALA A 67 11.14 -9.50 0.55
N HIS A 68 11.67 -9.79 -0.64
CA HIS A 68 13.07 -9.52 -0.95
C HIS A 68 13.33 -8.00 -1.01
N TRP A 69 12.45 -7.26 -1.68
CA TRP A 69 12.51 -5.80 -1.76
C TRP A 69 12.44 -5.16 -0.36
N ALA A 70 11.48 -5.57 0.47
CA ALA A 70 11.30 -5.05 1.82
C ALA A 70 12.51 -5.30 2.74
N ASN A 71 13.20 -6.43 2.55
CA ASN A 71 14.43 -6.72 3.27
C ASN A 71 15.61 -5.85 2.79
N ALA A 72 15.74 -5.66 1.48
CA ALA A 72 16.80 -4.84 0.89
C ALA A 72 16.69 -3.37 1.30
N THR A 73 15.46 -2.84 1.40
CA THR A 73 15.20 -1.45 1.81
C THR A 73 15.06 -1.26 3.32
N ARG A 74 15.20 -2.34 4.10
CA ARG A 74 14.95 -2.39 5.56
C ARG A 74 13.51 -2.01 5.95
N LEU A 75 12.57 -1.96 5.01
CA LEU A 75 11.16 -1.76 5.29
C LEU A 75 10.65 -2.76 6.33
N SER A 76 11.02 -4.04 6.20
CA SER A 76 10.62 -5.13 7.12
C SER A 76 11.21 -5.02 8.53
N ARG A 77 12.22 -4.18 8.74
CA ARG A 77 12.94 -4.01 10.02
C ARG A 77 12.65 -2.69 10.71
N ASN A 78 11.91 -1.82 10.04
CA ASN A 78 11.54 -0.49 10.52
C ASN A 78 10.03 -0.45 10.80
N PRO A 79 9.56 0.51 11.59
CA PRO A 79 8.17 0.57 12.03
C PRO A 79 7.26 1.11 10.92
N PHE A 80 7.10 0.34 9.85
CA PHE A 80 6.22 0.64 8.72
C PHE A 80 5.07 -0.36 8.64
N THR A 81 3.90 0.12 8.24
CA THR A 81 2.78 -0.70 7.80
C THR A 81 2.64 -0.54 6.28
N PRO A 82 3.27 -1.40 5.47
CA PRO A 82 3.23 -1.24 4.02
C PRO A 82 1.98 -1.87 3.40
N VAL A 83 1.41 -1.18 2.43
CA VAL A 83 0.47 -1.76 1.46
C VAL A 83 1.05 -1.67 0.06
N TRP A 84 0.79 -2.68 -0.77
CA TRP A 84 1.26 -2.72 -2.15
C TRP A 84 0.12 -2.36 -3.11
N ARG A 85 0.44 -1.58 -4.14
CA ARG A 85 -0.53 -1.07 -5.12
C ARG A 85 0.03 -1.24 -6.53
N SER A 86 -0.85 -1.48 -7.50
CA SER A 86 -0.47 -1.31 -8.90
C SER A 86 -0.33 0.17 -9.22
N ALA A 87 0.74 0.54 -9.95
CA ALA A 87 0.91 1.89 -10.50
C ALA A 87 -0.13 2.23 -11.60
N ARG A 88 -0.85 1.22 -12.13
CA ARG A 88 -1.87 1.38 -13.17
C ARG A 88 -3.25 1.71 -12.63
N THR A 89 -3.39 1.71 -11.31
CA THR A 89 -4.61 2.10 -10.59
C THR A 89 -4.30 3.25 -9.65
N PRO A 90 -5.28 4.10 -9.30
CA PRO A 90 -5.07 5.12 -8.28
C PRO A 90 -4.50 4.52 -6.99
N VAL A 91 -3.46 5.14 -6.44
CA VAL A 91 -2.85 4.71 -5.17
C VAL A 91 -3.86 4.79 -4.01
N SER A 92 -4.77 5.76 -4.08
CA SER A 92 -5.80 5.99 -3.06
C SER A 92 -6.96 5.02 -3.16
N ASN A 93 -7.42 4.55 -2.00
CA ASN A 93 -8.67 3.81 -1.80
C ASN A 93 -9.31 4.24 -0.45
N HIS A 94 -10.17 3.41 0.13
CA HIS A 94 -10.82 3.70 1.42
C HIS A 94 -9.84 3.78 2.60
N ALA A 95 -8.69 3.09 2.54
CA ALA A 95 -7.68 3.08 3.60
C ALA A 95 -6.51 4.04 3.30
N VAL A 96 -6.14 4.20 2.02
CA VAL A 96 -5.08 5.11 1.56
C VAL A 96 -5.72 6.45 1.17
N VAL A 97 -6.04 7.26 2.17
CA VAL A 97 -6.75 8.54 1.98
C VAL A 97 -5.77 9.72 1.86
N ARG A 98 -5.93 10.51 0.78
CA ARG A 98 -5.11 11.70 0.49
C ARG A 98 -3.60 11.47 0.72
N PRO A 99 -3.00 10.46 0.07
CA PRO A 99 -1.60 10.13 0.27
C PRO A 99 -0.68 11.23 -0.28
N MET A 100 0.55 11.26 0.22
CA MET A 100 1.60 12.18 -0.21
C MET A 100 2.78 11.39 -0.78
N LEU A 101 3.18 11.70 -2.02
CA LEU A 101 4.33 11.08 -2.68
C LEU A 101 5.63 11.63 -2.08
N VAL A 102 6.54 10.74 -1.66
CA VAL A 102 7.85 11.14 -1.09
C VAL A 102 9.05 10.59 -1.85
N TRP A 103 8.83 9.64 -2.75
CA TRP A 103 9.82 9.15 -3.70
C TRP A 103 9.14 8.56 -4.93
N ASP A 104 9.73 8.76 -6.09
CA ASP A 104 9.27 8.24 -7.37
C ASP A 104 10.44 7.71 -8.21
N ALA A 105 10.20 6.70 -9.03
CA ALA A 105 11.25 6.08 -9.84
C ALA A 105 11.75 6.94 -11.01
N SER A 106 11.04 7.98 -11.48
CA SER A 106 11.60 8.93 -12.45
C SER A 106 12.45 10.00 -11.77
N ASP A 107 11.94 10.57 -10.68
CA ASP A 107 12.50 11.81 -10.11
C ASP A 107 13.35 11.57 -8.85
N GLY A 108 13.25 10.39 -8.25
CA GLY A 108 13.91 10.06 -6.99
C GLY A 108 13.20 10.65 -5.78
N VAL A 109 13.98 10.95 -4.74
CA VAL A 109 13.46 11.51 -3.48
C VAL A 109 12.83 12.89 -3.71
N ARG A 110 11.59 13.06 -3.26
CA ARG A 110 10.86 14.34 -3.28
C ARG A 110 11.26 15.20 -2.08
N ALA A 111 12.41 15.85 -2.20
CA ALA A 111 12.99 16.68 -1.13
C ALA A 111 12.07 17.85 -0.71
N ASP A 112 11.30 18.40 -1.66
CA ASP A 112 10.26 19.40 -1.45
C ASP A 112 9.15 18.89 -0.53
N ALA A 113 8.60 17.71 -0.83
CA ALA A 113 7.55 17.07 -0.04
C ALA A 113 8.04 16.70 1.38
N LEU A 114 9.27 16.17 1.51
CA LEU A 114 9.85 15.87 2.81
C LEU A 114 10.13 17.13 3.64
N THR A 115 10.53 18.22 3.00
CA THR A 115 10.71 19.51 3.67
C THR A 115 9.37 20.05 4.16
N ALA A 116 8.34 20.04 3.32
CA ALA A 116 6.99 20.46 3.71
C ALA A 116 6.45 19.62 4.88
N LEU A 117 6.69 18.31 4.88
CA LEU A 117 6.36 17.43 6.01
C LEU A 117 7.10 17.84 7.30
N ARG A 118 8.39 18.19 7.20
CA ARG A 118 9.21 18.72 8.31
C ARG A 118 8.78 20.12 8.78
N GLU A 119 8.05 20.87 7.97
CA GLU A 119 7.56 22.20 8.29
C GLU A 119 6.06 22.24 8.67
N ASP A 120 5.43 21.07 8.79
CA ASP A 120 3.99 20.93 9.14
C ASP A 120 3.06 21.46 8.05
N ASN A 121 3.54 21.43 6.81
CA ASN A 121 2.84 21.85 5.60
C ASN A 121 2.63 20.67 4.64
N ALA A 122 2.45 19.45 5.16
CA ALA A 122 2.27 18.26 4.34
C ALA A 122 1.03 18.34 3.43
N ASP A 123 -0.01 19.07 3.86
CA ASP A 123 -1.29 19.14 3.15
C ASP A 123 -1.16 19.67 1.71
N SER A 124 -0.20 20.55 1.44
CA SER A 124 0.03 21.09 0.09
C SER A 124 0.57 20.07 -0.91
N PHE A 125 1.04 18.91 -0.45
CA PHE A 125 1.57 17.82 -1.28
C PHE A 125 0.67 16.58 -1.28
N ARG A 126 -0.43 16.59 -0.52
CA ARG A 126 -1.38 15.47 -0.48
C ARG A 126 -2.25 15.49 -1.73
N LEU A 127 -2.54 14.31 -2.26
CA LEU A 127 -3.58 14.18 -3.29
C LEU A 127 -4.94 14.62 -2.74
N ASP A 128 -5.76 15.18 -3.63
CA ASP A 128 -7.15 15.46 -3.31
C ASP A 128 -7.95 14.18 -3.06
N ALA A 129 -8.94 14.28 -2.17
CA ALA A 129 -9.88 13.19 -1.97
C ALA A 129 -10.73 13.00 -3.25
N PRO A 130 -10.95 11.75 -3.71
CA PRO A 130 -11.87 11.52 -4.81
C PRO A 130 -13.28 11.94 -4.43
N SER A 131 -14.08 12.36 -5.41
CA SER A 131 -15.51 12.55 -5.18
C SER A 131 -16.16 11.23 -4.71
N PRO A 132 -17.27 11.27 -3.96
CA PRO A 132 -17.94 10.06 -3.49
C PRO A 132 -18.33 9.08 -4.60
N ALA A 133 -18.61 9.57 -5.81
CA ALA A 133 -18.91 8.73 -6.97
C ALA A 133 -17.66 8.02 -7.49
N GLN A 134 -16.55 8.75 -7.66
CA GLN A 134 -15.26 8.18 -8.06
C GLN A 134 -14.74 7.19 -7.02
N ALA A 135 -14.91 7.48 -5.72
CA ALA A 135 -14.53 6.57 -4.65
C ALA A 135 -15.27 5.24 -4.75
N ARG A 136 -16.58 5.27 -5.02
CA ARG A 136 -17.41 4.07 -5.21
C ARG A 136 -16.99 3.27 -6.44
N GLU A 137 -16.80 3.93 -7.57
CA GLU A 137 -16.35 3.27 -8.81
C GLU A 137 -14.98 2.59 -8.63
N ARG A 138 -14.04 3.26 -7.96
CA ARG A 138 -12.72 2.69 -7.65
C ARG A 138 -12.83 1.49 -6.72
N LEU A 139 -13.67 1.57 -5.67
CA LEU A 139 -13.90 0.43 -4.77
C LEU A 139 -14.52 -0.76 -5.50
N ASP A 140 -15.48 -0.53 -6.40
CA ASP A 140 -16.10 -1.59 -7.20
C ASP A 140 -15.08 -2.26 -8.13
N ALA A 141 -14.16 -1.48 -8.73
CA ALA A 141 -13.05 -2.02 -9.53
C ALA A 141 -12.07 -2.85 -8.68
N GLU A 142 -11.66 -2.35 -7.51
CA GLU A 142 -10.76 -3.08 -6.60
C GLU A 142 -11.38 -4.37 -6.04
N LEU A 143 -12.68 -4.37 -5.77
CA LEU A 143 -13.45 -5.56 -5.40
C LEU A 143 -13.42 -6.61 -6.50
N ALA A 144 -13.59 -6.20 -7.77
CA ALA A 144 -13.54 -7.11 -8.91
C ALA A 144 -12.16 -7.77 -9.05
N THR A 145 -11.08 -7.00 -8.98
CA THR A 145 -9.69 -7.50 -8.98
C THR A 145 -9.43 -8.44 -7.80
N SER A 146 -9.85 -8.07 -6.59
CA SER A 146 -9.62 -8.88 -5.38
C SER A 146 -10.42 -10.17 -5.40
N LEU A 147 -11.66 -10.16 -5.92
CA LEU A 147 -12.48 -11.36 -6.12
C LEU A 147 -11.85 -12.31 -7.16
N ALA A 148 -11.35 -11.77 -8.27
CA ALA A 148 -10.67 -12.56 -9.29
C ALA A 148 -9.42 -13.26 -8.73
N ALA A 149 -8.61 -12.52 -7.96
CA ALA A 149 -7.44 -13.06 -7.28
C ALA A 149 -7.81 -14.11 -6.23
N MET A 150 -8.81 -13.84 -5.38
CA MET A 150 -9.30 -14.80 -4.38
C MET A 150 -9.73 -16.12 -5.03
N ARG A 151 -10.51 -16.07 -6.12
CA ARG A 151 -10.92 -17.27 -6.87
C ARG A 151 -9.72 -18.04 -7.43
N SER A 152 -8.72 -17.33 -7.95
CA SER A 152 -7.49 -17.96 -8.45
C SER A 152 -6.70 -18.65 -7.32
N CYS A 153 -6.53 -17.98 -6.18
CA CYS A 153 -5.83 -18.53 -5.02
C CYS A 153 -6.59 -19.71 -4.39
N THR A 154 -7.93 -19.67 -4.35
CA THR A 154 -8.74 -20.81 -3.89
C THR A 154 -8.50 -22.04 -4.76
N ARG A 155 -8.44 -21.87 -6.08
CA ARG A 155 -8.12 -22.98 -7.00
C ARG A 155 -6.69 -23.50 -6.78
N ALA A 156 -5.70 -22.61 -6.68
CA ALA A 156 -4.32 -23.00 -6.41
C ALA A 156 -4.18 -23.76 -5.08
N TYR A 157 -4.87 -23.31 -4.04
CA TYR A 157 -4.92 -24.01 -2.76
C TYR A 157 -5.54 -25.40 -2.89
N ALA A 158 -6.69 -25.52 -3.57
CA ALA A 158 -7.36 -26.81 -3.78
C ALA A 158 -6.47 -27.81 -4.53
N GLU A 159 -5.74 -27.33 -5.54
CA GLU A 159 -4.79 -28.14 -6.31
C GLU A 159 -3.55 -28.56 -5.50
N GLN A 160 -3.10 -27.72 -4.57
CA GLN A 160 -1.87 -27.95 -3.79
C GLN A 160 -2.11 -28.71 -2.49
N ARG A 161 -3.30 -28.64 -1.88
CA ARG A 161 -3.55 -29.13 -0.50
C ARG A 161 -3.23 -30.60 -0.25
N TRP A 162 -3.21 -31.41 -1.31
CA TRP A 162 -2.94 -32.85 -1.24
C TRP A 162 -1.62 -33.26 -1.91
N LYS A 163 -0.89 -32.31 -2.49
CA LYS A 163 0.40 -32.57 -3.14
C LYS A 163 1.54 -32.50 -2.12
N PRO A 164 2.61 -33.27 -2.28
CA PRO A 164 3.83 -33.09 -1.50
C PRO A 164 4.40 -31.68 -1.67
N GLY A 165 4.87 -31.08 -0.58
CA GLY A 165 5.47 -29.73 -0.57
C GLY A 165 4.90 -28.84 0.53
N LYS A 166 5.41 -27.61 0.62
CA LYS A 166 4.95 -26.60 1.57
C LYS A 166 3.63 -25.99 1.10
N LEU A 167 2.61 -26.03 1.95
CA LEU A 167 1.30 -25.45 1.68
C LEU A 167 1.24 -23.98 2.13
N GLU A 168 2.10 -23.60 3.08
CA GLU A 168 2.12 -22.31 3.74
C GLU A 168 2.14 -21.13 2.76
N PRO A 169 3.00 -21.08 1.71
CA PRO A 169 3.00 -19.94 0.80
C PRO A 169 1.67 -19.76 0.03
N VAL A 170 1.00 -20.87 -0.30
CA VAL A 170 -0.29 -20.84 -1.01
C VAL A 170 -1.42 -20.45 -0.04
N ALA A 171 -1.37 -20.95 1.19
CA ALA A 171 -2.32 -20.61 2.24
C ALA A 171 -2.19 -19.14 2.66
N ASP A 172 -0.97 -18.62 2.83
CA ASP A 172 -0.67 -17.24 3.18
C ASP A 172 -1.19 -16.29 2.09
N GLN A 173 -0.94 -16.61 0.83
CA GLN A 173 -1.46 -15.82 -0.29
C GLN A 173 -3.00 -15.82 -0.31
N LEU A 174 -3.63 -16.99 -0.13
CA LEU A 174 -5.09 -17.10 -0.04
C LEU A 174 -5.65 -16.27 1.13
N HIS A 175 -5.00 -16.33 2.29
CA HIS A 175 -5.39 -15.55 3.47
C HIS A 175 -5.32 -14.04 3.18
N ALA A 176 -4.21 -13.56 2.61
CA ALA A 176 -4.02 -12.16 2.28
C ALA A 176 -5.10 -11.63 1.31
N VAL A 177 -5.34 -12.32 0.18
CA VAL A 177 -6.35 -11.87 -0.81
C VAL A 177 -7.77 -11.97 -0.27
N THR A 178 -8.05 -12.91 0.63
CA THR A 178 -9.35 -13.04 1.29
C THR A 178 -9.60 -11.86 2.23
N ASN A 179 -8.62 -11.53 3.08
CA ASN A 179 -8.73 -10.36 3.96
C ASN A 179 -8.88 -9.07 3.16
N GLY A 180 -8.13 -8.91 2.07
CA GLY A 180 -8.25 -7.74 1.19
C GLY A 180 -9.64 -7.61 0.57
N TYR A 181 -10.23 -8.71 0.10
CA TYR A 181 -11.59 -8.70 -0.43
C TYR A 181 -12.63 -8.34 0.65
N LEU A 182 -12.52 -8.92 1.85
CA LEU A 182 -13.45 -8.65 2.94
C LEU A 182 -13.37 -7.19 3.42
N ASP A 183 -12.16 -6.66 3.56
CA ASP A 183 -11.93 -5.26 3.95
C ASP A 183 -12.54 -4.26 2.93
N LEU A 184 -12.39 -4.54 1.63
CA LEU A 184 -13.04 -3.75 0.58
C LEU A 184 -14.58 -3.88 0.61
N LEU A 185 -15.09 -5.07 0.92
CA LEU A 185 -16.53 -5.33 0.99
C LEU A 185 -17.16 -4.53 2.14
N ASP A 186 -16.53 -4.54 3.30
CA ASP A 186 -16.96 -3.77 4.47
C ASP A 186 -16.94 -2.27 4.17
N ALA A 187 -15.88 -1.76 3.54
CA ALA A 187 -15.80 -0.37 3.12
C ALA A 187 -16.91 0.01 2.12
N ARG A 188 -17.22 -0.89 1.18
CA ARG A 188 -18.27 -0.68 0.19
C ARG A 188 -19.66 -0.63 0.85
N GLN A 189 -19.92 -1.48 1.84
CA GLN A 189 -21.17 -1.47 2.61
C GLN A 189 -21.29 -0.21 3.47
N ALA A 190 -20.22 0.20 4.15
CA ALA A 190 -20.20 1.45 4.92
C ALA A 190 -20.52 2.67 4.05
N SER A 191 -19.96 2.75 2.85
CA SER A 191 -20.24 3.85 1.91
C SER A 191 -21.70 3.90 1.42
N ALA A 192 -22.39 2.76 1.39
CA ALA A 192 -23.79 2.69 0.99
C ALA A 192 -24.74 3.17 2.10
N SER A 193 -24.38 2.94 3.37
CA SER A 193 -25.14 3.38 4.54
C SER A 193 -25.06 4.89 4.76
N SER A 194 -23.89 5.50 4.53
CA SER A 194 -23.69 6.95 4.68
C SER A 194 -24.44 7.80 3.65
N ASN A 195 -24.92 7.22 2.56
CA ASN A 195 -25.70 7.91 1.52
C ASN A 195 -27.22 7.89 1.78
N GLN A 196 -27.68 7.18 2.81
CA GLN A 196 -29.11 7.03 3.15
C GLN A 196 -29.53 7.83 4.40
N SER A 197 -28.57 8.48 5.07
CA SER A 197 -28.79 9.36 6.24
C SER A 197 -28.61 10.81 5.85
#